data_AF-A0A447PVF2-F1
#
_entry.id   AF-A0A447PVF2-F1
#
_cell.length_a   1.000
_cell.length_b   1.000
_cell.length_c   1.000
_cell.angle_alpha   90.00
_cell.angle_beta   90.00
_cell.angle_gamma   90.00
#
_symmetry.space_group_name_H-M   'P 1'
#
loop_
_entity.id
_entity.type
_entity.pdbx_description
1 polymer ?
#
loop_
_entity_poly.entity_id
_entity_poly.type
_entity_poly.pdbx_seq_one_letter_code
_entity_poly.pdbx_strand_id
1 'polypeptide(L)'
;MPLNKVVRPAMKLAERGFVVNDALADDLKTYGSEVIPNHENSKAIFWKDGEPLKKGDKLVQKNLAKSLEMIAENGPDVFYKGAIADQIAGEMQKNGGLMTKEDLASYKAVERTPISGDYREYQVFSMPPPSSGGIHIVQILNILENFDMKKYGFGSADAMQIMAEAEKYAYADRSEYLGDPDFVKVPWQALTHKAYAKTLADQIDINKAKPSSQIKTGQARPV
;
A
#
# COMPACT_ATOMS: atom_id res chain seq x y z
N MET A 1 6.39 24.12 2.70
CA MET A 1 7.85 24.24 3.00
C MET A 1 8.64 23.80 1.76
N PRO A 2 9.84 24.33 1.48
CA PRO A 2 10.67 23.84 0.38
C PRO A 2 11.22 22.43 0.67
N LEU A 3 11.47 21.64 -0.40
CA LEU A 3 11.88 20.24 -0.31
C LEU A 3 13.12 20.03 0.56
N ASN A 4 14.12 20.89 0.40
CA ASN A 4 15.37 20.84 1.17
C ASN A 4 15.17 20.92 2.69
N LYS A 5 14.12 21.60 3.18
CA LYS A 5 13.84 21.70 4.62
C LYS A 5 13.21 20.42 5.14
N VAL A 6 12.35 19.78 4.36
CA VAL A 6 11.65 18.56 4.77
C VAL A 6 12.51 17.29 4.62
N VAL A 7 13.48 17.29 3.71
CA VAL A 7 14.42 16.15 3.51
C VAL A 7 15.57 16.15 4.54
N ARG A 8 15.96 17.33 5.04
CA ARG A 8 17.12 17.49 5.94
C ARG A 8 17.13 16.58 7.18
N PRO A 9 16.00 16.34 7.88
CA PRO A 9 15.98 15.40 9.00
C PRO A 9 16.39 13.99 8.59
N ALA A 10 15.86 13.47 7.48
CA ALA A 10 16.21 12.15 6.96
C ALA A 10 17.67 12.08 6.52
N MET A 11 18.17 13.12 5.84
CA MET A 11 19.58 13.20 5.45
C MET A 11 20.52 13.13 6.66
N LYS A 12 20.21 13.84 7.76
CA LYS A 12 20.99 13.77 9.01
C LYS A 12 20.98 12.39 9.63
N LEU A 13 19.84 11.69 9.63
CA LEU A 13 19.75 10.32 10.14
C LEU A 13 20.59 9.36 9.29
N ALA A 14 20.53 9.46 7.96
CA ALA A 14 21.35 8.65 7.07
C ALA A 14 22.86 8.94 7.22
N GLU A 15 23.23 10.22 7.31
CA GLU A 15 24.63 10.65 7.40
C GLU A 15 25.26 10.32 8.76
N ARG A 16 24.56 10.66 9.86
CA ARG A 16 25.10 10.51 11.21
C ARG A 16 24.85 9.14 11.78
N GLY A 17 23.90 8.41 11.21
CA GLY A 17 23.40 7.13 11.67
C GLY A 17 22.44 7.23 12.87
N PHE A 18 21.70 6.16 13.09
CA PHE A 18 20.81 5.97 14.22
C PHE A 18 21.03 4.60 14.85
N VAL A 19 20.59 4.44 16.11
CA VAL A 19 20.72 3.18 16.84
C VAL A 19 19.65 2.21 16.35
N VAL A 20 20.07 1.01 16.00
CA VAL A 20 19.19 -0.10 15.61
C VAL A 20 18.37 -0.51 16.84
N ASN A 21 17.05 -0.46 16.72
CA ASN A 21 16.11 -0.88 17.76
C ASN A 21 15.73 -2.37 17.58
N ASP A 22 14.90 -2.91 18.47
CA ASP A 22 14.43 -4.31 18.39
C ASP A 22 13.77 -4.60 17.04
N ALA A 23 12.84 -3.75 16.59
CA ALA A 23 12.12 -3.95 15.34
C ALA A 23 13.06 -4.12 14.13
N LEU A 24 13.99 -3.19 13.93
CA LEU A 24 14.91 -3.27 12.80
C LEU A 24 15.89 -4.45 12.94
N ALA A 25 16.34 -4.78 14.15
CA ALA A 25 17.20 -5.94 14.37
C ALA A 25 16.48 -7.25 14.03
N ASP A 26 15.23 -7.38 14.47
CA ASP A 26 14.40 -8.56 14.23
C ASP A 26 14.06 -8.70 12.74
N ASP A 27 13.76 -7.59 12.06
CA ASP A 27 13.49 -7.58 10.62
C ASP A 27 14.74 -7.90 9.79
N LEU A 28 15.90 -7.32 10.13
CA LEU A 28 17.17 -7.65 9.46
C LEU A 28 17.52 -9.13 9.65
N LYS A 29 17.33 -9.66 10.86
CA LYS A 29 17.61 -11.07 11.14
C LYS A 29 16.64 -12.01 10.43
N THR A 30 15.35 -11.71 10.45
CA THR A 30 14.31 -12.60 9.94
C THR A 30 14.19 -12.50 8.42
N TYR A 31 13.85 -11.31 7.92
CA TYR A 31 13.55 -11.09 6.51
C TYR A 31 14.80 -10.64 5.74
N GLY A 32 15.63 -9.79 6.36
CA GLY A 32 16.85 -9.30 5.74
C GLY A 32 17.80 -10.44 5.36
N SER A 33 17.93 -11.46 6.20
CA SER A 33 18.82 -12.61 5.97
C SER A 33 18.47 -13.40 4.71
N GLU A 34 17.22 -13.33 4.24
CA GLU A 34 16.79 -14.04 3.04
C GLU A 34 17.30 -13.37 1.75
N VAL A 35 17.52 -12.04 1.76
CA VAL A 35 17.74 -11.26 0.53
C VAL A 35 18.96 -10.35 0.57
N ILE A 36 19.18 -9.62 1.67
CA ILE A 36 20.22 -8.59 1.79
C ILE A 36 21.64 -9.14 1.59
N PRO A 37 22.06 -10.27 2.22
CA PRO A 37 23.44 -10.75 2.09
C PRO A 37 23.78 -11.27 0.68
N ASN A 38 22.77 -11.46 -0.19
CA ASN A 38 22.94 -11.94 -1.56
C ASN A 38 23.36 -10.83 -2.55
N HIS A 39 23.33 -9.56 -2.12
CA HIS A 39 23.72 -8.41 -2.94
C HIS A 39 24.81 -7.60 -2.23
N GLU A 40 25.98 -7.47 -2.86
CA GLU A 40 27.18 -6.87 -2.24
C GLU A 40 26.92 -5.46 -1.70
N ASN A 41 26.24 -4.62 -2.47
CA ASN A 41 25.92 -3.24 -2.10
C ASN A 41 24.98 -3.16 -0.88
N SER A 42 24.05 -4.10 -0.74
CA SER A 42 23.06 -4.16 0.33
C SER A 42 23.71 -4.73 1.59
N LYS A 43 24.47 -5.81 1.45
CA LYS A 43 25.29 -6.40 2.51
C LYS A 43 26.25 -5.37 3.11
N ALA A 44 26.90 -4.55 2.28
CA ALA A 44 27.82 -3.50 2.74
C ALA A 44 27.15 -2.42 3.63
N ILE A 45 25.82 -2.28 3.59
CA ILE A 45 25.08 -1.28 4.38
C ILE A 45 24.53 -1.89 5.67
N PHE A 46 23.94 -3.08 5.58
CA PHE A 46 23.11 -3.64 6.65
C PHE A 46 23.75 -4.84 7.37
N TRP A 47 24.88 -5.34 6.87
CA TRP A 47 25.64 -6.45 7.47
C TRP A 47 26.99 -5.95 7.96
N LYS A 48 27.42 -6.51 9.09
CA LYS A 48 28.72 -6.24 9.70
C LYS A 48 29.29 -7.56 10.21
N ASP A 49 30.55 -7.83 9.88
CA ASP A 49 31.27 -9.04 10.32
C ASP A 49 30.54 -10.36 9.97
N GLY A 50 29.86 -10.40 8.82
CA GLY A 50 29.12 -11.57 8.34
C GLY A 50 27.69 -11.72 8.89
N GLU A 51 27.27 -10.84 9.79
CA GLU A 51 25.99 -10.89 10.48
C GLU A 51 25.13 -9.65 10.20
N PRO A 52 23.79 -9.72 10.28
CA PRO A 52 22.94 -8.53 10.28
C PRO A 52 23.29 -7.62 11.46
N LEU A 53 23.16 -6.30 11.27
CA LEU A 53 23.24 -5.35 12.38
C LEU A 53 22.24 -5.72 13.48
N LYS A 54 22.70 -5.65 14.73
CA LYS A 54 21.96 -6.07 15.91
C LYS A 54 21.46 -4.84 16.68
N LYS A 55 20.50 -5.03 17.59
CA LYS A 55 20.04 -3.98 18.49
C LYS A 55 21.23 -3.32 19.19
N GLY A 56 21.25 -1.99 19.23
CA GLY A 56 22.32 -1.21 19.82
C GLY A 56 23.44 -0.85 18.85
N ASP A 57 23.56 -1.55 17.72
CA ASP A 57 24.46 -1.13 16.65
C ASP A 57 24.02 0.20 16.05
N LYS A 58 24.95 0.88 15.39
CA LYS A 58 24.71 2.14 14.72
C LYS A 58 24.66 1.95 13.21
N LEU A 59 23.48 2.10 12.62
CA LEU A 59 23.29 2.04 11.17
C LEU A 59 23.59 3.42 10.56
N VAL A 60 24.64 3.50 9.74
CA VAL A 60 25.02 4.70 8.97
C VAL A 60 24.85 4.39 7.48
N GLN A 61 24.18 5.27 6.74
CA GLN A 61 23.84 5.06 5.33
C GLN A 61 24.38 6.22 4.48
N LYS A 62 25.71 6.29 4.31
CA LYS A 62 26.39 7.42 3.63
C LYS A 62 25.95 7.59 2.18
N ASN A 63 25.79 6.50 1.43
CA ASN A 63 25.31 6.57 0.05
C ASN A 63 23.89 7.13 -0.04
N LEU A 64 23.00 6.69 0.86
CA LEU A 64 21.65 7.24 0.96
C LEU A 64 21.67 8.72 1.37
N ALA A 65 22.55 9.13 2.28
CA ALA A 65 22.72 10.53 2.65
C ALA A 65 23.10 11.39 1.44
N LYS A 66 23.98 10.89 0.57
CA LYS A 66 24.35 11.58 -0.67
C LYS A 66 23.18 11.70 -1.65
N SER A 67 22.38 10.65 -1.78
CA SER A 67 21.14 10.70 -2.59
C SER A 67 20.15 11.73 -2.05
N LEU A 68 19.94 11.77 -0.73
CA LEU A 68 19.06 12.74 -0.07
C LEU A 68 19.58 14.18 -0.18
N GLU A 69 20.90 14.38 -0.11
CA GLU A 69 21.55 15.67 -0.36
C GLU A 69 21.27 16.14 -1.80
N MET A 70 21.52 15.28 -2.79
CA MET A 70 21.24 15.58 -4.19
C MET A 70 19.78 15.94 -4.42
N ILE A 71 18.83 15.22 -3.81
CA ILE A 71 17.39 15.52 -3.90
C ILE A 71 17.05 16.85 -3.24
N ALA A 72 17.66 17.16 -2.10
CA ALA A 72 17.44 18.43 -1.41
C ALA A 72 17.94 19.61 -2.25
N GLU A 73 19.05 19.46 -2.98
CA GLU A 73 19.66 20.52 -3.79
C GLU A 73 19.00 20.67 -5.16
N ASN A 74 18.69 19.57 -5.84
CA ASN A 74 18.32 19.55 -7.26
C ASN A 74 16.84 19.19 -7.48
N GLY A 75 16.08 18.96 -6.41
CA GLY A 75 14.68 18.55 -6.52
C GLY A 75 14.51 17.10 -6.97
N PRO A 76 13.28 16.69 -7.34
CA PRO A 76 12.98 15.31 -7.72
C PRO A 76 13.64 14.88 -9.04
N ASP A 77 14.00 15.82 -9.93
CA ASP A 77 14.59 15.50 -11.23
C ASP A 77 15.90 14.71 -11.10
N VAL A 78 16.66 14.87 -10.02
CA VAL A 78 17.89 14.08 -9.82
C VAL A 78 17.60 12.58 -9.61
N PHE A 79 16.42 12.24 -9.08
CA PHE A 79 15.95 10.86 -8.93
C PHE A 79 15.50 10.26 -10.26
N TYR A 80 14.76 11.03 -11.06
CA TYR A 80 14.11 10.53 -12.28
C TYR A 80 14.92 10.72 -13.56
N LYS A 81 15.88 11.65 -13.57
CA LYS A 81 16.64 12.04 -14.78
C LYS A 81 18.14 12.21 -14.52
N GLY A 82 18.55 12.43 -13.27
CA GLY A 82 19.93 12.72 -12.89
C GLY A 82 20.73 11.50 -12.46
N ALA A 83 21.75 11.73 -11.64
CA ALA A 83 22.72 10.72 -11.25
C ALA A 83 22.11 9.51 -10.52
N ILE A 84 21.02 9.69 -9.77
CA ILE A 84 20.34 8.56 -9.12
C ILE A 84 19.61 7.71 -10.18
N ALA A 85 19.02 8.34 -11.20
CA ALA A 85 18.40 7.60 -12.31
C ALA A 85 19.44 6.77 -13.07
N ASP A 86 20.62 7.33 -13.31
CA ASP A 86 21.74 6.61 -13.93
C ASP A 86 22.19 5.42 -13.08
N GLN A 87 22.23 5.57 -11.75
CA GLN A 87 22.55 4.47 -10.83
C GLN A 87 21.50 3.35 -10.88
N ILE A 88 20.21 3.68 -10.87
CA ILE A 88 19.12 2.69 -10.94
C ILE A 88 19.15 1.95 -12.28
N ALA A 89 19.17 2.68 -13.40
CA ALA A 89 19.19 2.08 -14.73
C ALA A 89 20.46 1.24 -14.95
N GLY A 90 21.61 1.71 -14.46
CA GLY A 90 22.86 0.96 -14.51
C GLY A 90 22.84 -0.33 -13.69
N GLU A 91 22.22 -0.32 -12.50
CA GLU A 91 22.03 -1.52 -11.68
C GLU A 91 21.10 -2.53 -12.39
N MET A 92 20.00 -2.06 -12.97
CA MET A 92 19.07 -2.89 -13.73
C MET A 92 19.76 -3.54 -14.93
N GLN A 93 20.43 -2.75 -15.77
CA GLN A 93 21.11 -3.25 -16.96
C GLN A 93 22.16 -4.33 -16.62
N LYS A 94 22.97 -4.12 -15.58
CA LYS A 94 24.01 -5.08 -15.17
C LYS A 94 23.45 -6.43 -14.73
N ASN A 95 22.23 -6.45 -14.19
CA ASN A 95 21.63 -7.64 -13.59
C ASN A 95 20.43 -8.18 -14.40
N GLY A 96 20.21 -7.69 -15.63
CA GLY A 96 19.12 -8.15 -16.49
C GLY A 96 17.72 -7.66 -16.09
N GLY A 97 17.63 -6.56 -15.33
CA GLY A 97 16.40 -5.85 -15.02
C GLY A 97 15.87 -5.03 -16.21
N LEU A 98 14.60 -4.62 -16.13
CA LEU A 98 13.88 -3.97 -17.23
C LEU A 98 13.81 -2.45 -17.13
N MET A 99 13.96 -1.88 -15.93
CA MET A 99 13.76 -0.44 -15.73
C MET A 99 14.92 0.36 -16.32
N THR A 100 14.56 1.29 -17.21
CA THR A 100 15.47 2.18 -17.93
C THR A 100 15.41 3.61 -17.39
N LYS A 101 16.29 4.47 -17.89
CA LYS A 101 16.25 5.91 -17.59
C LYS A 101 15.03 6.58 -18.24
N GLU A 102 14.60 6.07 -19.39
CA GLU A 102 13.38 6.48 -20.08
C GLU A 102 12.13 6.18 -19.23
N ASP A 103 12.07 5.01 -18.60
CA ASP A 103 10.98 4.66 -17.67
C ASP A 103 10.95 5.62 -16.48
N LEU A 104 12.10 5.88 -15.86
CA LEU A 104 12.23 6.83 -14.75
C LEU A 104 11.82 8.25 -15.15
N ALA A 105 12.26 8.73 -16.31
CA ALA A 105 11.95 10.06 -16.80
C ALA A 105 10.47 10.22 -17.20
N SER A 106 9.82 9.12 -17.60
CA SER A 106 8.40 9.10 -17.98
C SER A 106 7.44 8.93 -16.80
N TYR A 107 7.94 8.53 -15.62
CA TYR A 107 7.14 8.39 -14.42
C TYR A 107 6.45 9.71 -14.04
N LYS A 108 5.16 9.61 -13.69
CA LYS A 108 4.36 10.71 -13.16
C LYS A 108 3.52 10.23 -12.00
N ALA A 109 3.61 10.93 -10.87
CA ALA A 109 2.59 10.82 -9.84
C ALA A 109 1.29 11.46 -10.35
N VAL A 110 0.16 10.78 -10.16
CA VAL A 110 -1.15 11.24 -10.64
C VAL A 110 -2.02 11.60 -9.44
N GLU A 111 -2.46 12.85 -9.37
CA GLU A 111 -3.50 13.28 -8.44
C GLU A 111 -4.84 12.74 -8.91
N ARG A 112 -5.59 12.13 -7.98
CA ARG A 112 -6.88 11.49 -8.28
C ARG A 112 -7.91 11.89 -7.25
N THR A 113 -9.16 12.02 -7.68
CA THR A 113 -10.29 12.24 -6.77
C THR A 113 -10.42 11.07 -5.80
N PRO A 114 -10.46 11.30 -4.48
CA PRO A 114 -10.68 10.24 -3.51
C PRO A 114 -11.98 9.48 -3.75
N ILE A 115 -11.99 8.18 -3.43
CA ILE A 115 -13.25 7.48 -3.24
C ILE A 115 -13.85 7.99 -1.93
N SER A 116 -15.14 8.28 -1.98
CA SER A 116 -15.89 8.71 -0.82
C SER A 116 -17.23 7.98 -0.73
N GLY A 117 -17.73 7.86 0.49
CA GLY A 117 -19.07 7.39 0.76
C GLY A 117 -19.52 7.82 2.15
N ASP A 118 -20.83 7.92 2.34
CA ASP A 118 -21.41 8.17 3.65
C ASP A 118 -21.61 6.85 4.39
N TYR A 119 -21.25 6.82 5.67
CA TYR A 119 -21.56 5.74 6.59
C TYR A 119 -22.18 6.33 7.85
N ARG A 120 -23.50 6.16 7.99
CA ARG A 120 -24.32 6.81 9.01
C ARG A 120 -24.16 8.33 8.88
N GLU A 121 -23.71 9.02 9.92
CA GLU A 121 -23.55 10.48 9.92
C GLU A 121 -22.16 10.95 9.46
N TYR A 122 -21.29 10.05 8.97
CA TYR A 122 -19.89 10.34 8.66
C TYR A 122 -19.58 10.17 7.17
N GLN A 123 -18.78 11.08 6.61
CA GLN A 123 -18.12 10.87 5.33
C GLN A 123 -16.82 10.09 5.53
N VAL A 124 -16.62 9.05 4.72
CA VAL A 124 -15.39 8.26 4.69
C VAL A 124 -14.69 8.50 3.37
N PHE A 125 -13.46 9.01 3.42
CA PHE A 125 -12.59 9.23 2.26
C PHE A 125 -11.44 8.25 2.27
N SER A 126 -11.11 7.69 1.10
CA SER A 126 -9.99 6.76 0.94
C SER A 126 -9.47 6.75 -0.51
N MET A 127 -8.39 6.00 -0.74
CA MET A 127 -7.69 6.00 -2.02
C MET A 127 -8.53 5.39 -3.15
N PRO A 128 -8.58 6.03 -4.34
CA PRO A 128 -9.18 5.45 -5.55
C PRO A 128 -8.25 4.40 -6.19
N PRO A 129 -8.71 3.70 -7.27
CA PRO A 129 -7.82 2.96 -8.15
C PRO A 129 -6.59 3.82 -8.54
N PRO A 130 -5.37 3.25 -8.54
CA PRO A 130 -5.03 1.82 -8.58
C PRO A 130 -5.12 1.08 -7.23
N SER A 131 -5.48 1.76 -6.14
CA SER A 131 -5.83 1.07 -4.90
C SER A 131 -7.21 0.43 -5.02
N SER A 132 -7.35 -0.79 -4.50
CA SER A 132 -8.65 -1.43 -4.27
C SER A 132 -9.27 -1.04 -2.93
N GLY A 133 -8.49 -0.44 -2.03
CA GLY A 133 -8.88 -0.21 -0.64
C GLY A 133 -10.09 0.71 -0.48
N GLY A 134 -10.07 1.91 -1.09
CA GLY A 134 -11.15 2.88 -0.85
C GLY A 134 -12.51 2.42 -1.34
N ILE A 135 -12.57 1.77 -2.51
CA ILE A 135 -13.80 1.20 -3.06
C ILE A 135 -14.38 0.16 -2.10
N HIS A 136 -13.57 -0.82 -1.67
CA HIS A 136 -14.10 -1.91 -0.86
C HIS A 136 -14.34 -1.55 0.60
N ILE A 137 -13.59 -0.58 1.16
CA ILE A 137 -13.93 0.00 2.47
C ILE A 137 -15.33 0.63 2.40
N VAL A 138 -15.59 1.48 1.41
CA VAL A 138 -16.91 2.13 1.25
C VAL A 138 -18.00 1.10 0.93
N GLN A 139 -17.71 0.10 0.09
CA GLN A 139 -18.64 -0.98 -0.23
C GLN A 139 -19.04 -1.77 1.03
N ILE A 140 -18.07 -2.23 1.82
CA ILE A 140 -18.32 -2.97 3.05
C ILE A 140 -19.11 -2.10 4.03
N LEU A 141 -18.73 -0.83 4.23
CA LEU A 141 -19.49 0.09 5.08
C LEU A 141 -20.94 0.28 4.62
N ASN A 142 -21.19 0.39 3.31
CA ASN A 142 -22.54 0.45 2.77
C ASN A 142 -23.34 -0.84 3.01
N ILE A 143 -22.70 -2.01 3.04
CA ILE A 143 -23.34 -3.28 3.42
C ILE A 143 -23.69 -3.23 4.92
N LEU A 144 -22.72 -2.88 5.76
CA LEU A 144 -22.85 -2.83 7.22
C LEU A 144 -23.86 -1.79 7.72
N GLU A 145 -24.14 -0.75 6.94
CA GLU A 145 -25.12 0.28 7.30
C GLU A 145 -26.55 -0.28 7.42
N ASN A 146 -26.83 -1.43 6.79
CA ASN A 146 -28.11 -2.13 6.87
C ASN A 146 -28.30 -2.92 8.18
N PHE A 147 -27.29 -2.94 9.05
CA PHE A 147 -27.29 -3.67 10.31
C PHE A 147 -27.08 -2.71 11.48
N ASP A 148 -27.71 -3.02 12.62
CA ASP A 148 -27.44 -2.32 13.87
C ASP A 148 -26.16 -2.85 14.53
N MET A 149 -25.02 -2.52 13.92
CA MET A 149 -23.69 -2.93 14.39
C MET A 149 -23.41 -2.51 15.84
N LYS A 150 -24.02 -1.40 16.29
CA LYS A 150 -23.89 -0.90 17.66
C LYS A 150 -24.58 -1.82 18.66
N LYS A 151 -25.77 -2.34 18.32
CA LYS A 151 -26.50 -3.30 19.15
C LYS A 151 -25.73 -4.61 19.35
N TYR A 152 -25.05 -5.11 18.31
CA TYR A 152 -24.25 -6.33 18.43
C TYR A 152 -22.99 -6.11 19.28
N GLY A 153 -22.29 -5.00 19.07
CA GLY A 153 -21.11 -4.63 19.86
C GLY A 153 -19.81 -5.33 19.42
N PHE A 154 -18.69 -4.71 19.76
CA PHE A 154 -17.35 -5.18 19.40
C PHE A 154 -17.06 -6.59 19.95
N GLY A 155 -16.50 -7.46 19.11
CA GLY A 155 -16.11 -8.82 19.49
C GLY A 155 -17.28 -9.81 19.64
N SER A 156 -18.51 -9.40 19.38
CA SER A 156 -19.65 -10.32 19.33
C SER A 156 -19.59 -11.20 18.07
N ALA A 157 -20.06 -12.44 18.20
CA ALA A 157 -20.16 -13.36 17.08
C ALA A 157 -21.03 -12.79 15.94
N ASP A 158 -22.14 -12.15 16.29
CA ASP A 158 -23.04 -11.50 15.33
C ASP A 158 -22.34 -10.41 14.51
N ALA A 159 -21.60 -9.50 15.17
CA ALA A 159 -20.88 -8.45 14.47
C ALA A 159 -19.79 -9.03 13.56
N MET A 160 -19.02 -10.00 14.06
CA MET A 160 -17.96 -10.65 13.28
C MET A 160 -18.52 -11.44 12.09
N GLN A 161 -19.65 -12.12 12.26
CA GLN A 161 -20.34 -12.85 11.20
C GLN A 161 -20.77 -11.91 10.07
N ILE A 162 -21.45 -10.81 10.40
CA ILE A 162 -21.92 -9.84 9.40
C ILE A 162 -20.73 -9.21 8.66
N MET A 163 -19.68 -8.82 9.39
CA MET A 163 -18.47 -8.24 8.77
C MET A 163 -17.76 -9.23 7.86
N ALA A 164 -17.54 -10.47 8.31
CA ALA A 164 -16.88 -11.50 7.51
C ALA A 164 -17.67 -11.84 6.24
N GLU A 165 -19.01 -11.92 6.30
CA GLU A 165 -19.83 -12.16 5.12
C GLU A 165 -19.81 -10.97 4.15
N ALA A 166 -19.86 -9.73 4.65
CA ALA A 166 -19.74 -8.53 3.82
C ALA A 166 -18.38 -8.45 3.11
N GLU A 167 -17.30 -8.77 3.82
CA GLU A 167 -15.94 -8.84 3.28
C GLU A 167 -15.84 -9.86 2.14
N LYS A 168 -16.45 -11.05 2.26
CA LYS A 168 -16.43 -12.05 1.18
C LYS A 168 -16.96 -11.51 -0.15
N TYR A 169 -18.08 -10.79 -0.13
CA TYR A 169 -18.63 -10.19 -1.36
C TYR A 169 -17.71 -9.11 -1.93
N ALA A 170 -17.16 -8.24 -1.08
CA ALA A 170 -16.24 -7.19 -1.52
C ALA A 170 -14.96 -7.77 -2.13
N TYR A 171 -14.40 -8.85 -1.57
CA TYR A 171 -13.23 -9.52 -2.11
C TYR A 171 -13.52 -10.30 -3.40
N ALA A 172 -14.72 -10.85 -3.57
CA ALA A 172 -15.14 -11.45 -4.84
C ALA A 172 -15.24 -10.39 -5.95
N ASP A 173 -15.79 -9.21 -5.65
CA ASP A 173 -15.80 -8.08 -6.59
C ASP A 173 -14.40 -7.57 -6.89
N ARG A 174 -13.52 -7.53 -5.87
CA ARG A 174 -12.12 -7.12 -6.01
C ARG A 174 -11.38 -7.92 -7.06
N SER A 175 -11.59 -9.24 -7.11
CA SER A 175 -10.85 -10.11 -8.03
C SER A 175 -11.22 -9.91 -9.50
N GLU A 176 -12.40 -9.34 -9.80
CA GLU A 176 -12.88 -9.17 -11.17
C GLU A 176 -12.71 -7.73 -11.67
N TYR A 177 -13.03 -6.74 -10.84
CA TYR A 177 -13.32 -5.38 -11.32
C TYR A 177 -12.21 -4.36 -11.12
N LEU A 178 -11.18 -4.70 -10.35
CA LEU A 178 -10.17 -3.74 -9.92
C LEU A 178 -8.90 -3.86 -10.75
N GLY A 179 -8.38 -2.71 -11.18
CA GLY A 179 -7.13 -2.60 -11.92
C GLY A 179 -6.68 -1.14 -11.98
N ASP A 180 -5.62 -0.88 -12.74
CA ASP A 180 -5.19 0.49 -13.00
C ASP A 180 -6.26 1.23 -13.84
N PRO A 181 -6.85 2.32 -13.32
CA PRO A 181 -7.93 3.03 -14.02
C PRO A 181 -7.49 3.69 -15.33
N ASP A 182 -6.18 3.84 -15.55
CA ASP A 182 -5.66 4.38 -16.82
C ASP A 182 -5.62 3.30 -17.92
N PHE A 183 -5.82 2.03 -17.57
CA PHE A 183 -5.80 0.88 -18.48
C PHE A 183 -7.14 0.13 -18.56
N VAL A 184 -7.93 0.11 -17.49
CA VAL A 184 -9.23 -0.58 -17.45
C VAL A 184 -10.30 0.29 -16.81
N LYS A 185 -11.54 0.18 -17.30
CA LYS A 185 -12.68 0.90 -16.72
C LYS A 185 -13.15 0.19 -15.45
N VAL A 186 -12.78 0.72 -14.29
CA VAL A 186 -13.26 0.24 -12.99
C VAL A 186 -14.70 0.75 -12.74
N PRO A 187 -15.70 -0.12 -12.49
CA PRO A 187 -17.09 0.27 -12.24
C PRO A 187 -17.31 0.79 -10.81
N TRP A 188 -16.50 1.76 -10.37
CA TRP A 188 -16.43 2.19 -8.97
C TRP A 188 -17.76 2.78 -8.46
N GLN A 189 -18.54 3.46 -9.31
CA GLN A 189 -19.86 3.97 -8.93
C GLN A 189 -20.82 2.84 -8.55
N ALA A 190 -20.80 1.74 -9.31
CA ALA A 190 -21.67 0.59 -9.04
C ALA A 190 -21.24 -0.13 -7.76
N LEU A 191 -19.93 -0.34 -7.57
CA LEU A 191 -19.36 -1.00 -6.40
C LEU A 191 -19.61 -0.23 -5.10
N THR A 192 -19.66 1.10 -5.17
CA THR A 192 -19.92 1.99 -4.02
C THR A 192 -21.38 2.41 -3.88
N HIS A 193 -22.28 1.89 -4.71
CA HIS A 193 -23.70 2.27 -4.66
C HIS A 193 -24.43 1.59 -3.50
N LYS A 194 -25.13 2.36 -2.66
CA LYS A 194 -25.89 1.82 -1.51
C LYS A 194 -26.95 0.79 -1.91
N ALA A 195 -27.63 0.99 -3.04
CA ALA A 195 -28.60 0.00 -3.52
C ALA A 195 -27.96 -1.35 -3.87
N TYR A 196 -26.74 -1.34 -4.43
CA TYR A 196 -26.00 -2.58 -4.69
C TYR A 196 -25.60 -3.25 -3.38
N ALA A 197 -25.05 -2.49 -2.43
CA ALA A 197 -24.71 -2.98 -1.10
C ALA A 197 -25.90 -3.58 -0.35
N LYS A 198 -27.11 -3.01 -0.50
CA LYS A 198 -28.35 -3.59 0.05
C LYS A 198 -28.63 -4.99 -0.48
N THR A 199 -28.42 -5.23 -1.79
CA THR A 199 -28.60 -6.58 -2.37
C THR A 199 -27.62 -7.60 -1.80
N LEU A 200 -26.44 -7.16 -1.38
CA LEU A 200 -25.44 -8.01 -0.72
C LEU A 200 -25.82 -8.24 0.75
N ALA A 201 -26.25 -7.19 1.45
CA ALA A 201 -26.72 -7.28 2.84
C ALA A 201 -27.89 -8.27 2.99
N ASP A 202 -28.84 -8.26 2.05
CA ASP A 202 -30.01 -9.17 2.04
C ASP A 202 -29.63 -10.64 1.86
N GLN A 203 -28.40 -10.94 1.44
CA GLN A 203 -27.89 -12.29 1.29
C GLN A 203 -27.13 -12.81 2.52
N ILE A 204 -26.95 -11.97 3.55
CA ILE A 204 -26.21 -12.33 4.77
C ILE A 204 -27.18 -13.02 5.74
N ASP A 205 -26.87 -14.27 6.06
CA ASP A 205 -27.50 -15.00 7.16
C ASP A 205 -26.61 -14.90 8.41
N ILE A 206 -27.13 -14.25 9.45
CA ILE A 206 -26.42 -14.03 10.72
C ILE A 206 -26.13 -15.34 11.48
N ASN A 207 -26.83 -16.43 11.15
CA ASN A 207 -26.63 -17.73 11.79
C ASN A 207 -25.89 -18.73 10.89
N LYS A 208 -25.56 -18.36 9.65
CA LYS A 208 -24.94 -19.28 8.68
C LYS A 208 -24.06 -18.57 7.67
N ALA A 209 -22.75 -18.78 7.77
CA ALA A 209 -21.80 -18.32 6.77
C ALA A 209 -22.03 -18.99 5.40
N LYS A 210 -22.04 -18.19 4.33
CA LYS A 210 -22.06 -18.69 2.95
C LYS A 210 -20.64 -19.14 2.56
N PRO A 211 -20.45 -20.36 2.05
CA PRO A 211 -19.15 -20.79 1.53
C PRO A 211 -18.69 -19.89 0.39
N SER A 212 -17.41 -19.49 0.38
CA SER A 212 -16.87 -18.63 -0.68
C SER A 212 -16.99 -19.25 -2.08
N SER A 213 -17.04 -20.59 -2.19
CA SER A 213 -17.31 -21.31 -3.44
C SER A 213 -18.70 -21.05 -4.02
N GLN A 214 -19.63 -20.49 -3.24
CA GLN A 214 -20.99 -20.12 -3.65
C GLN A 214 -21.16 -18.62 -3.84
N ILE A 215 -20.11 -17.83 -3.56
CA ILE A 215 -20.11 -16.38 -3.78
C ILE A 215 -19.48 -16.14 -5.15
N LYS A 216 -20.25 -15.49 -6.02
CA LYS A 216 -19.76 -14.99 -7.30
C LYS A 216 -19.62 -13.49 -7.22
N THR A 217 -18.80 -12.93 -8.09
CA THR A 217 -18.76 -11.51 -8.40
C THR A 217 -20.19 -11.01 -8.65
N GLY A 218 -20.59 -9.94 -7.97
CA GLY A 218 -21.96 -9.43 -8.12
C GLY A 218 -22.13 -8.79 -9.50
N GLN A 219 -23.38 -8.70 -9.99
CA GLN A 219 -23.67 -7.99 -11.24
C GLN A 219 -23.60 -6.47 -11.02
N ALA A 220 -22.40 -5.94 -10.76
CA ALA A 220 -22.13 -4.51 -10.72
C ALA A 220 -22.22 -3.96 -12.15
N ARG A 221 -23.45 -3.80 -12.66
CA ARG A 221 -23.66 -3.26 -14.01
C ARG A 221 -23.18 -1.81 -14.03
N PRO A 222 -22.37 -1.41 -15.01
CA PRO A 222 -22.06 0.00 -15.19
C PRO A 222 -23.37 0.75 -15.47
N VAL A 223 -23.61 1.80 -14.70
CA VAL A 223 -24.62 2.82 -15.02
C VAL A 223 -24.10 3.70 -16.15
#